data_AF-A0A7S0HB07-F1
#
_entry.id   AF-A0A7S0HB07-F1
#
_cell.length_a   1.000
_cell.length_b   1.000
_cell.length_c   1.000
_cell.angle_alpha   90.00
_cell.angle_beta   90.00
_cell.angle_gamma   90.00
#
_symmetry.space_group_name_H-M   'P 1'
#
loop_
_entity.id
_entity.type
_entity.pdbx_description
1 polymer ?
#
loop_
_entity_poly.entity_id
_entity_poly.type
_entity_poly.pdbx_seq_one_letter_code
_entity_poly.pdbx_strand_id
1 'polypeptide(L)'
;GLNHYASVCRRMGTNLSSQLKSGDFVFVDAFTRPYTSCASEEHDEDQAASKSQGLTFSVDLRDLSLSVRRLLEILIPILDEFARRDKPSCLLFDSLHAFLDVSRHEQATVLDLLHYLNVLSSEHSRSLSVVVLAQAPPAPLPSPDISIRRGEGLADLVLEVSPLLSGHSTAVHGQLLVRLQNPKLRWR
;
A
#
# COMPACT_ATOMS: atom_id res chain seq x y z
N GLY A 1 14.04 2.63 -3.92
CA GLY A 1 12.92 3.58 -4.14
C GLY A 1 13.09 4.96 -3.51
N LEU A 2 13.79 5.09 -2.37
CA LEU A 2 13.80 6.32 -1.57
C LEU A 2 14.23 7.61 -2.30
N ASN A 3 15.22 7.54 -3.20
CA ASN A 3 15.67 8.71 -3.98
C ASN A 3 14.58 9.25 -4.93
N HIS A 4 13.74 8.36 -5.47
CA HIS A 4 12.59 8.77 -6.28
C HIS A 4 11.62 9.60 -5.44
N TYR A 5 11.23 9.08 -4.27
CA TYR A 5 10.36 9.79 -3.34
C TYR A 5 10.96 11.09 -2.81
N ALA A 6 12.27 11.13 -2.54
CA ALA A 6 12.95 12.37 -2.15
C ALA A 6 12.80 13.46 -3.22
N SER A 7 12.91 13.09 -4.50
CA SER A 7 12.67 14.01 -5.61
C SER A 7 11.21 14.43 -5.72
N VAL A 8 10.26 13.51 -5.54
CA VAL A 8 8.82 13.81 -5.58
C VAL A 8 8.45 14.76 -4.44
N CYS A 9 8.81 14.46 -3.20
CA CYS A 9 8.59 15.31 -2.03
C CYS A 9 9.17 16.72 -2.25
N ARG A 10 10.40 16.82 -2.76
CA ARG A 10 11.02 18.12 -3.05
C ARG A 10 10.22 18.95 -4.06
N ARG A 11 9.68 18.32 -5.11
CA ARG A 11 8.82 18.98 -6.10
C ARG A 11 7.47 19.41 -5.50
N MET A 12 6.97 18.68 -4.51
CA MET A 12 5.78 19.02 -3.74
C MET A 12 6.05 20.04 -2.61
N GLY A 13 7.28 20.53 -2.46
CA GLY A 13 7.67 21.50 -1.43
C GLY A 13 7.91 20.89 -0.05
N THR A 14 8.08 19.57 0.06
CA THR A 14 8.33 18.86 1.32
C THR A 14 9.74 18.25 1.38
N ASN A 15 10.27 18.09 2.59
CA ASN A 15 11.58 17.47 2.83
C ASN A 15 11.40 16.07 3.43
N LEU A 16 11.62 15.05 2.61
CA LEU A 16 11.49 13.64 3.00
C LEU A 16 12.37 13.29 4.21
N SER A 17 13.62 13.77 4.26
CA SER A 17 14.53 13.48 5.38
C SER A 17 14.03 14.06 6.70
N SER A 18 13.37 15.22 6.65
CA SER A 18 12.75 15.81 7.85
C SER A 18 11.54 14.98 8.31
N GLN A 19 10.73 14.47 7.38
CA GLN A 19 9.54 13.68 7.70
C GLN A 19 9.87 12.28 8.20
N LEU A 20 10.95 11.67 7.69
CA LEU A 20 11.48 10.42 8.23
C LEU A 20 11.94 10.59 9.67
N LYS A 21 12.69 11.67 9.97
CA LYS A 21 13.18 11.96 11.32
C LYS A 21 12.07 12.30 12.32
N SER A 22 11.00 12.94 11.87
CA SER A 22 9.85 13.23 12.73
C SER A 22 8.95 12.01 12.98
N GLY A 23 9.14 10.92 12.22
CA GLY A 23 8.27 9.75 12.26
C GLY A 23 6.89 9.99 11.63
N ASP A 24 6.74 11.06 10.84
CA ASP A 24 5.52 11.37 10.08
C ASP A 24 5.50 10.63 8.73
N PHE A 25 6.65 10.13 8.27
CA PHE A 25 6.77 9.32 7.08
C PHE A 25 7.55 8.04 7.38
N VAL A 26 7.02 6.90 6.97
CA VAL A 26 7.70 5.60 7.04
C VAL A 26 7.84 5.05 5.63
N PHE A 27 9.05 4.68 5.25
CA PHE A 27 9.34 4.06 3.96
C PHE A 27 9.74 2.60 4.17
N VAL A 28 9.01 1.70 3.54
CA VAL A 28 9.37 0.28 3.44
C VAL A 28 9.79 0.02 2.01
N ASP A 29 11.08 -0.25 1.79
CA ASP A 29 11.55 -0.59 0.45
C ASP A 29 11.16 -2.05 0.13
N ALA A 30 10.24 -2.25 -0.80
CA ALA A 30 9.85 -3.59 -1.24
C ALA A 30 10.71 -4.11 -2.41
N PHE A 31 11.63 -3.31 -2.95
CA PHE A 31 12.33 -3.59 -4.21
C PHE A 31 13.87 -3.64 -4.08
N THR A 32 14.49 -2.58 -3.56
CA THR A 32 15.96 -2.43 -3.50
C THR A 32 16.57 -3.14 -2.28
N ARG A 33 15.83 -3.13 -1.17
CA ARG A 33 16.16 -3.81 0.09
C ARG A 33 14.87 -4.40 0.64
N PRO A 34 14.39 -5.51 0.08
CA PRO A 34 13.03 -5.98 0.33
C PRO A 34 12.81 -6.14 1.82
N TYR A 35 11.80 -5.42 2.32
CA TYR A 35 11.35 -5.51 3.71
C TYR A 35 12.37 -4.95 4.70
N THR A 36 13.07 -3.85 4.35
CA THR A 36 13.76 -3.01 5.34
C THR A 36 13.03 -1.68 5.50
N SER A 37 12.69 -1.31 6.74
CA SER A 37 12.16 0.02 7.06
C SER A 37 13.31 1.00 7.18
N CYS A 38 13.21 2.16 6.53
CA CYS A 38 14.22 3.23 6.66
C CYS A 38 14.08 4.04 7.95
N ALA A 39 13.09 3.75 8.80
CA ALA A 39 12.83 4.50 10.03
C ALA A 39 13.71 4.07 11.24
N SER A 40 14.49 2.99 11.11
CA SER A 40 15.15 2.34 12.25
C SER A 40 16.67 2.13 12.12
N GLU A 41 17.36 2.81 11.19
CA GLU A 41 18.82 2.61 11.02
C GLU A 41 19.70 3.33 12.09
N GLU A 42 19.12 3.82 13.18
CA GLU A 42 19.86 4.32 14.36
C GLU A 42 19.31 3.69 15.65
N HIS A 43 19.56 2.39 15.87
CA HIS A 43 19.87 1.80 17.19
C HIS A 43 19.97 0.27 17.06
N ASP A 44 21.20 -0.24 17.15
CA ASP A 44 21.49 -1.66 17.30
C ASP A 44 21.08 -2.18 18.69
N GLU A 45 20.56 -3.40 18.65
CA GLU A 45 20.54 -4.46 19.67
C GLU A 45 19.71 -4.28 20.96
N ASP A 46 19.04 -5.38 21.31
CA ASP A 46 18.23 -5.63 22.51
C ASP A 46 16.87 -4.90 22.64
N GLN A 47 15.79 -5.58 22.23
CA GLN A 47 14.81 -6.12 23.20
C GLN A 47 13.57 -6.76 22.57
N ALA A 48 13.37 -8.01 22.98
CA ALA A 48 12.13 -8.58 23.52
C ALA A 48 10.81 -8.40 22.74
N ALA A 49 10.34 -9.55 22.27
CA ALA A 49 8.95 -9.89 21.99
C ALA A 49 7.96 -9.22 22.95
N SER A 50 7.45 -8.06 22.53
CA SER A 50 6.26 -7.47 23.13
C SER A 50 5.07 -8.06 22.42
N LYS A 51 4.36 -8.96 23.12
CA LYS A 51 3.04 -9.46 22.73
C LYS A 51 2.09 -8.26 22.66
N SER A 52 1.91 -7.69 21.47
CA SER A 52 0.77 -6.84 21.20
C SER A 52 -0.47 -7.74 21.20
N GLN A 53 -1.42 -7.41 22.07
CA GLN A 53 -2.82 -7.78 21.87
C GLN A 53 -3.33 -6.90 20.72
N GLY A 54 -2.84 -7.17 19.52
CA GLY A 54 -3.24 -6.52 18.26
C GLY A 54 -4.20 -7.42 17.50
N LEU A 55 -5.02 -6.81 16.65
CA LEU A 55 -6.03 -7.39 15.78
C LEU A 55 -5.66 -8.82 15.34
N THR A 56 -6.46 -9.81 15.76
CA THR A 56 -6.20 -11.23 15.48
C THR A 56 -6.33 -11.52 13.99
N PHE A 57 -5.19 -11.44 13.29
CA PHE A 57 -5.01 -11.95 11.95
C PHE A 57 -5.01 -13.49 12.01
N SER A 58 -6.16 -14.11 11.71
CA SER A 58 -6.31 -15.57 11.67
C SER A 58 -5.86 -16.16 10.32
N VAL A 59 -4.73 -15.72 9.79
CA VAL A 59 -4.08 -16.41 8.68
C VAL A 59 -2.87 -17.13 9.27
N ASP A 60 -2.77 -18.44 9.08
CA ASP A 60 -1.55 -19.16 9.46
C ASP A 60 -0.42 -18.64 8.59
N LEU A 61 0.40 -17.73 9.15
CA LEU A 61 1.54 -17.12 8.49
C LEU A 61 2.55 -18.16 7.97
N ARG A 62 2.45 -19.42 8.40
CA ARG A 62 3.28 -20.53 7.93
C ARG A 62 2.96 -20.98 6.51
N ASP A 63 1.76 -20.71 6.02
CA ASP A 63 1.33 -21.08 4.65
C ASP A 63 1.60 -19.97 3.61
N LEU A 64 2.13 -18.83 4.05
CA LEU A 64 2.49 -17.71 3.18
C LEU A 64 3.93 -17.86 2.68
N SER A 65 4.20 -17.41 1.45
CA SER A 65 5.58 -17.22 1.01
C SER A 65 6.35 -16.34 2.00
N LEU A 66 7.61 -16.69 2.21
CA LEU A 66 8.53 -15.98 3.11
C LEU A 66 8.54 -14.47 2.86
N SER A 67 8.39 -14.05 1.59
CA SER A 67 8.34 -12.65 1.16
C SER A 67 7.10 -11.93 1.66
N VAL A 68 5.91 -12.52 1.52
CA VAL A 68 4.66 -11.90 2.02
C VAL A 68 4.63 -11.91 3.54
N ARG A 69 5.08 -13.01 4.17
CA ARG A 69 5.18 -13.09 5.62
C ARG A 69 6.07 -11.98 6.19
N ARG A 70 7.27 -11.77 5.63
CA ARG A 70 8.18 -10.69 6.07
C ARG A 70 7.58 -9.31 5.88
N LEU A 71 6.85 -9.09 4.79
CA LEU A 71 6.11 -7.84 4.60
C LEU A 71 5.09 -7.64 5.74
N LEU A 72 4.26 -8.65 6.01
CA LEU A 72 3.24 -8.57 7.06
C LEU A 72 3.85 -8.37 8.44
N GLU A 73 4.96 -9.06 8.75
CA GLU A 73 5.70 -8.91 10.00
C GLU A 73 6.20 -7.46 10.21
N ILE A 74 6.44 -6.71 9.13
CA ILE A 74 6.83 -5.30 9.19
C ILE A 74 5.62 -4.37 9.20
N LEU A 75 4.63 -4.65 8.35
CA LEU A 75 3.46 -3.80 8.20
C LEU A 75 2.58 -3.82 9.43
N ILE A 76 2.35 -4.98 10.06
CA ILE A 76 1.43 -5.10 11.20
C ILE A 76 1.86 -4.19 12.37
N PRO A 77 3.13 -4.19 12.85
CA PRO A 77 3.55 -3.28 13.91
C PRO A 77 3.39 -1.80 13.54
N ILE A 78 3.74 -1.45 12.30
CA ILE A 78 3.61 -0.07 11.77
C ILE A 78 2.14 0.35 11.75
N LEU A 79 1.26 -0.56 11.32
CA LEU A 79 -0.18 -0.32 11.26
C LEU A 79 -0.81 -0.22 12.65
N ASP A 80 -0.42 -1.08 13.59
CA ASP A 80 -0.82 -1.00 14.99
C ASP A 80 -0.34 0.31 15.65
N GLU A 81 0.83 0.83 15.26
CA GLU A 81 1.29 2.14 15.70
C GLU A 81 0.44 3.27 15.11
N PHE A 82 0.19 3.25 13.79
CA PHE A 82 -0.64 4.26 13.14
C PHE A 82 -2.09 4.25 13.63
N ALA A 83 -2.67 3.07 13.85
CA ALA A 83 -4.00 2.90 14.39
C ALA A 83 -4.16 3.53 15.78
N ARG A 84 -3.09 3.52 16.60
CA ARG A 84 -3.08 4.15 17.93
C ARG A 84 -2.87 5.66 17.90
N ARG A 85 -2.44 6.24 16.77
CA ARG A 85 -2.26 7.69 16.65
C ARG A 85 -3.62 8.35 16.39
N ASP A 86 -3.91 9.45 17.09
CA ASP A 86 -5.07 10.31 16.83
C ASP A 86 -4.87 11.23 15.60
N LYS A 87 -4.03 10.80 14.65
CA LYS A 87 -3.68 11.56 13.45
C LYS A 87 -4.05 10.77 12.20
N PRO A 88 -4.61 11.43 11.18
CA PRO A 88 -4.89 10.78 9.90
C PRO A 88 -3.58 10.31 9.27
N SER A 89 -3.55 9.04 8.90
CA SER A 89 -2.42 8.31 8.37
C SER A 89 -2.81 7.71 7.02
N CYS A 90 -1.86 7.67 6.08
CA CYS A 90 -2.07 7.13 4.75
C CYS A 90 -1.06 6.02 4.49
N LEU A 91 -1.54 4.80 4.27
CA LEU A 91 -0.74 3.69 3.79
C LEU A 91 -0.76 3.68 2.26
N LEU A 92 0.42 3.77 1.64
CA LEU A 92 0.57 3.81 0.18
C LEU A 92 1.33 2.56 -0.31
N PHE A 93 0.69 1.76 -1.16
CA PHE A 93 1.35 0.70 -1.91
C PHE A 93 1.68 1.19 -3.32
N ASP A 94 2.94 1.51 -3.55
CA ASP A 94 3.45 1.96 -4.85
C ASP A 94 3.78 0.78 -5.76
N SER A 95 2.73 0.29 -6.42
CA SER A 95 2.68 -0.91 -7.28
C SER A 95 2.39 -2.22 -6.56
N LEU A 96 1.16 -2.71 -6.74
CA LEU A 96 0.75 -4.06 -6.37
C LEU A 96 1.41 -5.14 -7.24
N HIS A 97 1.89 -4.78 -8.44
CA HIS A 97 2.51 -5.75 -9.36
C HIS A 97 3.76 -6.39 -8.79
N ALA A 98 4.56 -5.64 -8.03
CA ALA A 98 5.73 -6.23 -7.37
C ALA A 98 5.34 -7.39 -6.44
N PHE A 99 4.18 -7.29 -5.79
CA PHE A 99 3.65 -8.38 -4.99
C PHE A 99 3.10 -9.50 -5.86
N LEU A 100 2.26 -9.18 -6.85
CA LEU A 100 1.65 -10.18 -7.75
C LEU A 100 2.70 -10.99 -8.54
N ASP A 101 3.80 -10.36 -8.96
CA ASP A 101 4.88 -11.02 -9.68
C ASP A 101 5.69 -11.98 -8.81
N VAL A 102 5.91 -11.62 -7.53
CA VAL A 102 6.59 -12.49 -6.56
C VAL A 102 5.64 -13.61 -6.09
N SER A 103 4.33 -13.35 -6.06
CA SER A 103 3.30 -14.26 -5.58
C SER A 103 2.49 -14.90 -6.72
N ARG A 104 3.08 -15.14 -7.90
CA ARG A 104 2.36 -15.69 -9.07
C ARG A 104 1.61 -17.00 -8.79
N HIS A 105 2.05 -17.76 -7.78
CA HIS A 105 1.39 -18.99 -7.33
C HIS A 105 0.51 -18.81 -6.08
N GLU A 106 0.47 -17.61 -5.50
CA GLU A 106 -0.17 -17.27 -4.22
C GLU A 106 -1.08 -16.04 -4.35
N GLN A 107 -1.89 -15.98 -5.42
CA GLN A 107 -2.85 -14.88 -5.61
C GLN A 107 -3.85 -14.75 -4.44
N ALA A 108 -4.20 -15.88 -3.80
CA ALA A 108 -5.05 -15.89 -2.61
C ALA A 108 -4.47 -15.06 -1.47
N THR A 109 -3.18 -15.20 -1.20
CA THR A 109 -2.45 -14.46 -0.18
C THR A 109 -2.48 -12.93 -0.40
N VAL A 110 -2.33 -12.48 -1.66
CA VAL A 110 -2.43 -11.04 -1.97
C VAL A 110 -3.84 -10.54 -1.73
N LEU A 111 -4.85 -11.32 -2.08
CA LEU A 111 -6.25 -10.98 -1.80
C LEU A 111 -6.55 -10.96 -0.30
N ASP A 112 -5.99 -11.88 0.48
CA ASP A 112 -6.14 -11.90 1.95
C ASP A 112 -5.49 -10.67 2.58
N LEU A 113 -4.31 -10.26 2.08
CA LEU A 113 -3.69 -9.00 2.48
C LEU A 113 -4.58 -7.79 2.14
N LEU A 114 -5.09 -7.70 0.92
CA LEU A 114 -6.00 -6.62 0.52
C LEU A 114 -7.28 -6.61 1.36
N HIS A 115 -7.82 -7.79 1.68
CA HIS A 115 -8.99 -7.93 2.54
C HIS A 115 -8.70 -7.44 3.96
N TYR A 116 -7.55 -7.82 4.52
CA TYR A 116 -7.11 -7.36 5.84
C TYR A 116 -6.93 -5.85 5.88
N LEU A 117 -6.29 -5.25 4.87
CA LEU A 117 -6.12 -3.82 4.76
C LEU A 117 -7.47 -3.09 4.67
N ASN A 118 -8.43 -3.67 3.94
CA ASN A 118 -9.78 -3.13 3.85
C ASN A 118 -10.51 -3.18 5.20
N VAL A 119 -10.44 -4.31 5.92
CA VAL A 119 -11.01 -4.44 7.27
C VAL A 119 -10.37 -3.42 8.21
N LEU A 120 -9.04 -3.35 8.24
CA LEU A 120 -8.29 -2.42 9.08
C LEU A 120 -8.65 -0.96 8.79
N SER A 121 -8.71 -0.59 7.51
CA SER A 121 -9.12 0.76 7.07
C SER A 121 -10.57 1.06 7.44
N SER A 122 -11.46 0.05 7.42
CA SER A 122 -12.86 0.24 7.80
C SER A 122 -13.02 0.46 9.32
N GLU A 123 -12.29 -0.28 10.14
CA GLU A 123 -12.27 -0.11 11.60
C GLU A 123 -11.69 1.25 12.00
N HIS A 124 -10.69 1.71 11.27
CA HIS A 124 -9.98 2.97 11.51
C HIS A 124 -10.33 4.04 10.46
N SER A 125 -11.56 4.05 9.95
CA SER A 125 -11.99 4.90 8.82
C SER A 125 -11.77 6.41 8.99
N ARG A 126 -11.57 6.89 10.22
CA ARG A 126 -11.25 8.29 10.53
C ARG A 126 -9.75 8.61 10.53
N SER A 127 -8.90 7.60 10.75
CA SER A 127 -7.46 7.77 10.98
C SER A 127 -6.59 7.01 9.99
N LEU A 128 -7.12 6.07 9.20
CA LEU A 128 -6.35 5.31 8.23
C LEU A 128 -7.01 5.33 6.86
N SER A 129 -6.25 5.78 5.86
CA SER A 129 -6.57 5.62 4.44
C SER A 129 -5.57 4.66 3.80
N VAL A 130 -6.05 3.73 2.99
CA VAL A 130 -5.20 2.80 2.22
C VAL A 130 -5.32 3.14 0.74
N VAL A 131 -4.17 3.40 0.11
CA VAL A 131 -4.08 3.70 -1.32
C VAL A 131 -3.19 2.65 -1.97
N VAL A 132 -3.72 1.99 -2.99
CA VAL A 132 -3.00 0.95 -3.74
C VAL A 132 -2.87 1.38 -5.19
N LEU A 133 -1.65 1.50 -5.68
CA LEU A 133 -1.37 1.73 -7.10
C LEU A 133 -1.27 0.38 -7.80
N ALA A 134 -2.07 0.19 -8.85
CA ALA A 134 -1.98 -0.94 -9.75
C ALA A 134 -1.83 -0.43 -11.18
N GLN A 135 -0.92 -1.02 -11.95
CA GLN A 135 -0.76 -0.70 -13.36
C GLN A 135 -1.72 -1.55 -14.20
N ALA A 136 -2.29 -1.00 -15.27
CA ALA A 136 -2.96 -1.84 -16.25
C ALA A 136 -1.90 -2.71 -16.97
N PRO A 137 -2.20 -3.97 -17.32
CA PRO A 137 -1.29 -4.76 -18.14
C PRO A 137 -1.03 -4.03 -19.48
N PRO A 138 0.21 -4.10 -20.02
CA PRO A 138 0.49 -3.49 -21.31
C PRO A 138 -0.36 -4.15 -22.40
N ALA A 139 -1.03 -3.34 -23.22
CA ALA A 139 -1.76 -3.82 -24.39
C ALA A 139 -0.78 -4.56 -25.33
N PRO A 140 -1.18 -5.68 -25.98
CA PRO A 140 -2.54 -6.19 -26.14
C PRO A 140 -2.91 -7.35 -25.18
N LEU A 141 -2.24 -7.48 -24.02
CA LEU A 141 -2.46 -8.61 -23.13
C LEU A 141 -3.93 -8.69 -22.67
N PRO A 142 -4.56 -9.87 -22.72
CA PRO A 142 -5.98 -10.00 -22.49
C PRO A 142 -6.28 -9.88 -20.99
N SER A 143 -7.19 -8.94 -20.70
CA SER A 143 -7.83 -8.70 -19.40
C SER A 143 -6.91 -8.24 -18.25
N PRO A 144 -7.37 -7.32 -17.38
CA PRO A 144 -6.69 -7.05 -16.12
C PRO A 144 -6.61 -8.37 -15.34
N ASP A 145 -5.44 -8.64 -14.75
CA ASP A 145 -5.22 -9.78 -13.87
C ASP A 145 -6.42 -9.91 -12.91
N ILE A 146 -6.97 -11.12 -12.78
CA ILE A 146 -8.16 -11.40 -11.96
C ILE A 146 -7.95 -10.86 -10.54
N SER A 147 -6.71 -10.86 -10.06
CA SER A 147 -6.29 -10.29 -8.79
C SER A 147 -6.55 -8.78 -8.70
N ILE A 148 -6.26 -8.01 -9.76
CA ILE A 148 -6.52 -6.56 -9.83
C ILE A 148 -8.02 -6.28 -9.83
N ARG A 149 -8.80 -7.03 -10.62
CA ARG A 149 -10.28 -6.87 -10.65
C ARG A 149 -10.91 -7.19 -9.30
N ARG A 150 -10.41 -8.21 -8.60
CA ARG A 150 -10.87 -8.55 -7.26
C ARG A 150 -10.48 -7.48 -6.24
N GLY A 151 -9.28 -6.91 -6.36
CA GLY A 151 -8.86 -5.75 -5.58
C GLY A 151 -9.74 -4.52 -5.81
N GLU A 152 -10.11 -4.22 -7.08
CA GLU A 152 -11.06 -3.15 -7.41
C GLU A 152 -12.41 -3.33 -6.70
N GLY A 153 -12.88 -4.58 -6.53
CA GLY A 153 -14.12 -4.88 -5.83
C GLY A 153 -14.06 -4.69 -4.31
N LEU A 154 -12.87 -4.59 -3.73
CA LEU A 154 -12.67 -4.28 -2.31
C LEU A 154 -12.53 -2.77 -2.04
N ALA A 155 -12.17 -1.99 -3.06
CA ALA A 155 -11.95 -0.56 -2.91
C ALA A 155 -13.27 0.21 -2.76
N ASP A 156 -13.26 1.29 -1.97
CA ASP A 156 -14.39 2.23 -1.92
C ASP A 156 -14.41 3.16 -3.14
N LEU A 157 -13.22 3.56 -3.59
CA LEU A 157 -12.97 4.47 -4.70
C LEU A 157 -11.91 3.89 -5.63
N VAL A 158 -12.21 3.82 -6.92
CA VAL A 158 -11.26 3.42 -7.97
C VAL A 158 -10.96 4.63 -8.85
N LEU A 159 -9.68 4.98 -8.93
CA LEU A 159 -9.15 6.04 -9.77
C LEU A 159 -8.39 5.40 -10.93
N GLU A 160 -8.91 5.56 -12.15
CA GLU A 160 -8.33 4.97 -13.35
C GLU A 160 -7.74 6.08 -14.22
N VAL A 161 -6.41 6.08 -14.33
CA VAL A 161 -5.67 7.02 -15.17
C VAL A 161 -5.34 6.34 -16.49
N SER A 162 -5.74 6.94 -17.61
CA SER A 162 -5.48 6.42 -18.95
C SER A 162 -5.03 7.53 -19.90
N PRO A 163 -4.28 7.20 -20.98
CA PRO A 163 -3.97 8.16 -22.03
C PRO A 163 -5.24 8.57 -22.80
N LEU A 164 -5.16 9.66 -23.55
CA LEU A 164 -6.23 10.03 -24.47
C LEU A 164 -6.30 9.05 -25.65
N LEU A 165 -7.52 8.61 -25.99
CA LEU A 165 -7.76 7.74 -27.15
C LEU A 165 -7.33 8.41 -28.47
N SER A 166 -7.36 9.74 -28.53
CA SER A 166 -6.95 10.53 -29.70
C SER A 166 -5.43 10.64 -29.89
N GLY A 167 -4.63 10.10 -28.97
CA GLY A 167 -3.17 10.16 -29.02
C GLY A 167 -2.57 11.27 -28.17
N HIS A 168 -1.42 11.80 -28.59
CA HIS A 168 -0.64 12.74 -27.79
C HIS A 168 -1.16 14.18 -27.90
N SER A 169 -1.25 14.89 -26.78
CA SER A 169 -1.55 16.31 -26.71
C SER A 169 -0.55 17.01 -25.80
N THR A 170 -0.10 18.20 -26.19
CA THR A 170 0.82 19.02 -25.37
C THR A 170 0.12 19.67 -24.17
N ALA A 171 -1.20 19.79 -24.23
CA ALA A 171 -2.01 20.43 -23.20
C ALA A 171 -2.68 19.41 -22.26
N VAL A 172 -2.92 18.18 -22.72
CA VAL A 172 -3.67 17.16 -21.98
C VAL A 172 -2.90 15.85 -22.00
N HIS A 173 -2.45 15.41 -20.82
CA HIS A 173 -1.59 14.24 -20.67
C HIS A 173 -2.37 12.91 -20.61
N GLY A 174 -3.69 12.98 -20.38
CA GLY A 174 -4.53 11.81 -20.23
C GLY A 174 -5.90 12.17 -19.66
N GLN A 175 -6.60 11.16 -19.19
CA GLN A 175 -7.91 11.24 -18.57
C GLN A 175 -7.91 10.46 -17.24
N LEU A 176 -8.73 10.92 -16.31
CA LEU A 176 -8.95 10.28 -15.01
C LEU A 176 -10.43 9.91 -14.91
N LEU A 177 -10.71 8.62 -14.77
CA LEU A 177 -12.04 8.11 -14.45
C LEU A 177 -12.12 7.84 -12.95
N VAL A 178 -13.18 8.35 -12.31
CA VAL A 178 -13.44 8.19 -10.89
C VAL A 178 -14.67 7.31 -10.71
N ARG A 179 -14.52 6.14 -10.08
CA ARG A 179 -15.60 5.19 -9.83
C ARG A 179 -15.77 4.95 -8.33
N LEU A 180 -16.98 5.18 -7.82
CA LEU A 180 -17.38 4.76 -6.48
C LEU A 180 -17.88 3.31 -6.56
N GLN A 181 -17.24 2.39 -5.84
CA GLN A 181 -17.57 0.96 -5.86
C GLN A 181 -18.54 0.60 -4.72
N ASN A 182 -18.35 1.17 -3.53
CA ASN A 182 -19.10 0.78 -2.33
C ASN A 182 -19.79 1.98 -1.65
N PRO A 183 -21.09 2.23 -1.90
CA PRO A 183 -21.83 3.36 -1.32
C PRO A 183 -22.15 3.20 0.18
N LYS A 184 -21.57 2.20 0.87
CA LYS A 184 -21.78 1.97 2.31
C LYS A 184 -21.09 3.02 3.19
N LEU A 185 -20.11 3.77 2.66
CA LEU A 185 -19.59 4.97 3.30
C LEU A 185 -20.59 6.12 3.11
N ARG A 186 -21.62 6.15 3.96
CA ARG A 186 -22.30 7.40 4.27
C ARG A 186 -21.27 8.27 4.98
N TRP A 187 -20.72 9.26 4.26
CA TRP A 187 -20.03 10.40 4.84
C TRP A 187 -20.86 10.91 6.03
N ARG A 188 -20.38 10.68 7.25
CA ARG A 188 -20.96 11.19 8.49
C ARG A 188 -19.98 12.17 9.11
#